data_AF-A0A833G9K8-F1
#
_entry.id   AF-A0A833G9K8-F1
#
_cell.length_a   1.000
_cell.length_b   1.000
_cell.length_c   1.000
_cell.angle_alpha   90.00
_cell.angle_beta   90.00
_cell.angle_gamma   90.00
#
_symmetry.space_group_name_H-M   'P 1'
#
loop_
_entity.id
_entity.type
_entity.pdbx_description
1 polymer ?
#
loop_
_entity_poly.entity_id
_entity_poly.type
_entity_poly.pdbx_seq_one_letter_code
_entity_poly.pdbx_strand_id
1 'polypeptide(L)' 'MTATDIHRAIDAVWRIEQAKLIAGLARIERDVGLAEELAQDALVTALQRWRETGIPDKPGAWLMATAKH' A
#
# COMPACT_ATOMS: atom_id res chain seq x y z
N MET A 1 -18.84 -1.15 10.93
CA MET A 1 -17.38 -1.10 11.11
C MET A 1 -17.03 0.21 11.78
N THR A 2 -16.42 0.15 12.95
CA THR A 2 -15.90 1.37 13.60
C THR A 2 -14.63 1.82 12.89
N ALA A 3 -14.23 3.09 13.03
CA ALA A 3 -13.00 3.58 12.43
C ALA A 3 -11.76 2.76 12.87
N THR A 4 -11.76 2.24 14.09
CA THR A 4 -10.70 1.37 14.63
C THR A 4 -10.62 0.02 13.92
N ASP A 5 -11.75 -0.55 13.51
CA ASP A 5 -11.79 -1.82 12.77
C ASP A 5 -11.18 -1.66 11.37
N ILE A 6 -11.44 -0.53 10.71
CA ILE A 6 -10.86 -0.20 9.41
C ILE A 6 -9.35 -0.07 9.52
N HIS A 7 -8.83 0.70 10.49
CA HIS A 7 -7.38 0.84 10.67
C HIS A 7 -6.68 -0.51 10.90
N ARG A 8 -7.26 -1.40 11.71
CA ARG A 8 -6.71 -2.74 11.91
C ARG A 8 -6.70 -3.58 10.64
N ALA A 9 -7.75 -3.50 9.83
CA ALA A 9 -7.81 -4.22 8.56
C ALA A 9 -6.75 -3.69 7.58
N ILE A 10 -6.57 -2.37 7.51
CA ILE A 10 -5.54 -1.74 6.68
C ILE A 10 -4.15 -2.17 7.14
N ASP A 11 -3.85 -2.11 8.44
CA ASP A 11 -2.57 -2.54 9.01
C ASP A 11 -2.27 -4.01 8.70
N ALA A 12 -3.28 -4.88 8.81
CA ALA A 12 -3.12 -6.31 8.51
C ALA A 12 -2.78 -6.53 7.03
N VAL A 13 -3.51 -5.87 6.12
CA VAL A 13 -3.23 -5.91 4.68
C VAL A 13 -1.83 -5.37 4.38
N TRP A 14 -1.47 -4.24 4.99
CA TRP A 14 -0.16 -3.62 4.79
C TRP A 14 0.98 -4.54 5.21
N ARG A 15 0.89 -5.18 6.38
CA ARG A 15 1.92 -6.15 6.83
C ARG A 15 2.13 -7.32 5.87
N ILE A 16 1.09 -7.71 5.14
CA ILE A 16 1.16 -8.83 4.18
C ILE A 16 1.74 -8.37 2.82
N GLU A 17 1.39 -7.16 2.38
CA GLU A 17 1.71 -6.68 1.04
C GLU A 17 2.98 -5.81 0.98
N GLN A 18 3.39 -5.15 2.06
CA GLN A 18 4.52 -4.22 2.09
C GLN A 18 5.80 -4.81 1.51
N ALA A 19 6.20 -6.00 1.98
CA ALA A 19 7.44 -6.63 1.52
C ALA A 19 7.40 -6.97 0.02
N LYS A 20 6.24 -7.38 -0.50
CA LYS A 20 6.05 -7.71 -1.92
C LYS A 20 6.04 -6.46 -2.79
N LEU A 21 5.41 -5.39 -2.29
CA LEU A 21 5.37 -4.09 -2.97
C LEU A 21 6.78 -3.51 -3.10
N ILE A 22 7.52 -3.40 -2.00
CA ILE A 22 8.89 -2.88 -1.99
C ILE A 22 9.80 -3.74 -2.87
N ALA A 23 9.72 -5.07 -2.78
CA ALA A 23 10.51 -5.95 -3.64
C ALA A 23 10.16 -5.78 -5.13
N GLY A 24 8.88 -5.59 -5.46
CA GLY A 24 8.43 -5.34 -6.83
C GLY A 24 8.91 -3.99 -7.37
N LEU A 25 8.84 -2.93 -6.57
CA LEU A 25 9.30 -1.60 -6.92
C LEU A 25 10.83 -1.55 -7.05
N ALA A 26 11.56 -2.11 -6.08
CA ALA A 26 13.02 -2.15 -6.12
C ALA A 26 13.55 -2.91 -7.35
N ARG A 27 12.82 -3.92 -7.83
CA ARG A 27 13.15 -4.63 -9.07
C ARG A 27 12.99 -3.75 -10.32
N ILE A 28 12.03 -2.84 -10.33
CA ILE A 28 11.72 -1.97 -11.47
C ILE A 28 12.64 -0.76 -11.46
N GLU A 29 12.69 -0.05 -10.32
CA GLU A 29 13.46 1.19 -10.15
C GLU A 29 14.96 0.95 -10.02
N ARG A 30 15.36 -0.28 -9.65
CA ARG A 30 16.75 -0.66 -9.34
C ARG A 30 17.37 0.17 -8.22
N ASP A 31 16.52 0.74 -7.37
CA ASP A 31 16.88 1.54 -6.22
C ASP A 31 15.91 1.18 -5.08
N VAL A 32 16.47 0.70 -3.96
CA VAL A 32 15.69 0.28 -2.79
C VAL A 32 15.18 1.49 -2.00
N GLY A 33 15.96 2.58 -1.93
CA GLY A 33 15.54 3.80 -1.24
C GLY A 33 14.34 4.43 -1.94
N LEU A 34 14.42 4.58 -3.27
CA LEU A 34 13.29 5.08 -4.06
C LEU A 34 12.07 4.15 -3.95
N ALA A 35 12.27 2.83 -3.93
CA ALA A 35 11.18 1.87 -3.75
C ALA A 35 10.47 2.01 -2.39
N GLU A 36 11.22 2.28 -1.32
CA GLU A 36 10.65 2.52 0.01
C GLU A 36 9.87 3.84 0.06
N GLU A 37 10.35 4.90 -0.58
CA GLU A 37 9.65 6.18 -0.69
C GLU A 37 8.31 6.01 -1.44
N LEU A 38 8.33 5.38 -2.62
CA LEU A 38 7.11 5.11 -3.40
C LEU A 38 6.11 4.21 -2.64
N ALA A 39 6.60 3.23 -1.89
CA ALA A 39 5.75 2.38 -1.06
C ALA A 39 5.08 3.18 0.08
N GLN A 40 5.81 4.13 0.69
CA GLN A 40 5.26 5.01 1.73
C GLN A 40 4.19 5.94 1.16
N ASP A 41 4.42 6.54 -0.01
CA ASP A 41 3.43 7.40 -0.67
C ASP A 41 2.15 6.63 -1.03
N ALA A 42 2.30 5.39 -1.52
CA ALA A 42 1.17 4.51 -1.78
C ALA A 42 0.38 4.17 -0.51
N LEU A 43 1.07 3.95 0.63
CA LEU A 43 0.42 3.73 1.92
C LEU A 43 -0.37 4.95 2.40
N VAL A 44 0.21 6.16 2.30
CA VAL A 44 -0.49 7.40 2.66
C VAL A 44 -1.77 7.56 1.84
N THR A 45 -1.67 7.28 0.54
CA THR A 45 -2.83 7.33 -0.38
C THR A 45 -3.87 6.26 -0.05
N ALA A 46 -3.44 5.05 0.31
CA ALA A 46 -4.32 3.96 0.75
C ALA A 46 -5.08 4.34 2.02
N LEU A 47 -4.40 4.90 3.02
CA LEU A 47 -5.01 5.32 4.29
C LEU A 47 -6.07 6.42 4.09
N GLN A 48 -5.85 7.32 3.14
CA GLN A 48 -6.84 8.35 2.80
C GLN A 48 -8.05 7.73 2.07
N ARG A 49 -7.81 6.97 0.99
CA ARG A 49 -8.88 6.46 0.14
C ARG A 49 -9.68 5.33 0.77
N TRP A 50 -9.03 4.36 1.39
CA TRP A 50 -9.71 3.17 1.93
C TRP A 50 -10.59 3.49 3.13
N ARG A 51 -10.40 4.64 3.80
CA ARG A 51 -11.34 5.14 4.81
C ARG A 51 -12.69 5.53 4.22
N GLU A 52 -12.70 6.02 2.99
CA GLU A 52 -13.90 6.47 2.29
C GLU A 52 -14.51 5.33 1.45
N THR A 53 -13.68 4.57 0.75
CA THR A 53 -14.11 3.58 -0.24
C THR A 53 -14.08 2.14 0.27
N GLY A 54 -13.48 1.90 1.44
CA GLY A 54 -13.11 0.56 1.89
C GLY A 54 -11.84 0.02 1.21
N ILE A 55 -11.38 -1.12 1.71
CA ILE A 55 -10.22 -1.84 1.16
C ILE A 55 -10.66 -2.58 -0.12
N PRO A 56 -9.95 -2.41 -1.24
CA PRO A 56 -10.27 -3.10 -2.49
C PRO A 56 -9.96 -4.60 -2.39
N ASP A 57 -10.62 -5.42 -3.21
CA ASP A 57 -10.44 -6.89 -3.23
C ASP A 57 -8.99 -7.33 -3.54
N LYS A 58 -8.24 -6.48 -4.26
CA LYS A 58 -6.84 -6.72 -4.65
C LYS A 58 -5.93 -5.58 -4.16
N PRO A 59 -5.64 -5.51 -2.86
CA PRO A 59 -4.91 -4.38 -2.29
C PRO A 59 -3.47 -4.26 -2.81
N GLY A 60 -2.74 -5.36 -2.96
CA GLY A 60 -1.37 -5.32 -3.50
C GLY A 60 -1.28 -4.79 -4.93
N ALA A 61 -2.24 -5.16 -5.79
CA ALA A 61 -2.30 -4.65 -7.17
C ALA A 61 -2.65 -3.16 -7.20
N TRP A 62 -3.55 -2.73 -6.33
CA TRP A 62 -3.91 -1.33 -6.18
C TRP A 62 -2.71 -0.50 -5.69
N LEU A 63 -2.01 -0.96 -4.65
CA LEU A 63 -0.82 -0.30 -4.11
C LEU A 63 0.30 -0.16 -5.17
N MET A 64 0.55 -1.21 -5.95
CA MET A 64 1.52 -1.17 -7.05
C MET A 64 1.13 -0.17 -8.14
N ALA A 65 -0.17 -0.04 -8.44
CA ALA A 65 -0.64 0.95 -9.41
C ALA A 65 -0.51 2.38 -8.86
N THR A 66 -0.84 2.58 -7.58
CA THR A 66 -0.68 3.87 -6.90
C THR A 66 0.76 4.29 -6.77
N ALA A 67 1.69 3.37 -6.47
CA ALA A 67 3.12 3.66 -6.37
C ALA A 67 3.80 4.02 -7.70
N LYS A 68 3.12 3.82 -8.84
CA LYS A 68 3.62 4.12 -10.19
C LYS A 68 3.03 5.39 -10.80
N HIS A 69 2.13 6.06 -10.09
CA HIS A 69 1.41 7.25 -10.52
C HIS A 69 1.92 8.48 -9.78
#